data_AF-W7KI34-F1
#
_entry.id   AF-W7KI34-F1
#
_cell.length_a   1.000
_cell.length_b   1.000
_cell.length_c   1.000
_cell.angle_alpha   90.00
_cell.angle_beta   90.00
_cell.angle_gamma   90.00
#
_symmetry.space_group_name_H-M   'P 1'
#
loop_
_entity.id
_entity.type
_entity.pdbx_description
1 polymer ?
#
loop_
_entity_poly.entity_id
_entity_poly.type
_entity_poly.pdbx_seq_one_letter_code
_entity_poly.pdbx_strand_id
1 'polypeptide(L)'
;MSVQEYFLKYNGDSVFVIFLGGNSNKSYFYYPKGDAVFIVGDKVELKEIERIIGNSIAGMVLSEPKESWEKIKSREVKWYILGKEIVADNVYVVLKDKDQFRLLENASPNRLKYYVLRDQDPWEYKDWCCVLIGSTLDREVPQTFKKIYIDEIWNNS
;
A
#
# COMPACT_ATOMS: atom_id res chain seq x y z
N MET A 1 8.24 -16.92 -3.75
CA MET A 1 8.32 -16.02 -2.58
C MET A 1 7.23 -16.43 -1.62
N SER A 2 7.60 -16.91 -0.44
CA SER A 2 6.61 -17.30 0.58
C SER A 2 6.06 -16.05 1.26
N VAL A 3 4.74 -15.99 1.48
CA VAL A 3 3.98 -14.86 2.06
C VAL A 3 4.56 -14.28 3.36
N GLN A 4 5.42 -15.02 4.08
CA GLN A 4 6.07 -14.58 5.32
C GLN A 4 7.06 -13.39 5.15
N GLU A 5 7.56 -13.10 3.94
CA GLU A 5 8.52 -12.01 3.70
C GLU A 5 7.90 -10.60 3.74
N TYR A 6 6.56 -10.52 3.79
CA TYR A 6 5.79 -9.28 3.72
C TYR A 6 5.21 -8.84 5.06
N PHE A 7 5.44 -9.57 6.16
CA PHE A 7 4.80 -9.27 7.44
C PHE A 7 5.80 -9.20 8.59
N LEU A 8 5.75 -8.09 9.33
CA LEU A 8 6.55 -7.85 10.52
C LEU A 8 5.66 -7.89 11.76
N LYS A 9 6.13 -8.51 12.85
CA LYS A 9 5.46 -8.42 14.16
C LYS A 9 5.92 -7.16 14.90
N TYR A 10 4.99 -6.31 15.31
CA TYR A 10 5.30 -5.10 16.07
C TYR A 10 4.14 -4.74 17.02
N ASN A 11 4.43 -4.54 18.30
CA ASN A 11 3.43 -4.22 19.34
C ASN A 11 2.19 -5.14 19.35
N GLY A 12 2.38 -6.43 19.08
CA GLY A 12 1.30 -7.43 19.04
C GLY A 12 0.57 -7.54 17.69
N ASP A 13 0.82 -6.62 16.76
CA ASP A 13 0.20 -6.61 15.43
C ASP A 13 1.03 -7.39 14.39
N SER A 14 0.34 -7.86 13.34
CA SER A 14 0.96 -8.37 12.11
C SER A 14 0.91 -7.29 11.05
N VAL A 15 2.04 -6.70 10.70
CA VAL A 15 2.10 -5.49 9.89
C VAL A 15 2.60 -5.81 8.50
N PHE A 16 1.80 -5.53 7.47
CA PHE A 16 2.23 -5.62 6.09
C PHE A 16 3.35 -4.61 5.80
N VAL A 17 4.47 -5.08 5.25
CA VAL A 17 5.64 -4.27 4.95
C VAL A 17 6.26 -4.64 3.61
N ILE A 18 6.96 -3.68 3.01
CA ILE A 18 7.68 -3.83 1.74
C ILE A 18 9.17 -3.73 2.04
N PHE A 19 9.93 -4.78 1.75
CA PHE A 19 11.39 -4.75 1.89
C PHE A 19 11.98 -3.66 0.99
N LEU A 20 12.76 -2.77 1.60
CA LEU A 20 13.47 -1.71 0.90
C LEU A 20 14.91 -2.15 0.57
N GLY A 21 15.55 -2.88 1.48
CA GLY A 21 16.95 -3.26 1.35
C GLY A 21 17.55 -3.47 2.73
N GLY A 22 18.82 -3.83 2.77
CA GLY A 22 19.54 -4.04 4.02
C GLY A 22 21.05 -4.08 3.84
N ASN A 23 21.75 -4.11 4.96
CA ASN A 23 23.16 -4.43 5.04
C ASN A 23 23.35 -5.58 6.06
N SER A 24 24.60 -5.88 6.43
CA SER A 24 24.92 -6.98 7.34
C SER A 24 24.23 -6.88 8.72
N ASN A 25 23.84 -5.68 9.15
CA ASN A 25 23.40 -5.43 10.53
C ASN A 25 21.94 -4.94 10.61
N LYS A 26 21.38 -4.40 9.52
CA LYS A 26 20.04 -3.79 9.52
C LYS A 26 19.31 -4.07 8.23
N SER A 27 18.02 -4.37 8.35
CA SER A 27 17.05 -4.46 7.26
C SER A 27 16.02 -3.35 7.38
N TYR A 28 15.60 -2.80 6.24
CA TYR A 28 14.68 -1.67 6.16
C TYR A 28 13.41 -2.13 5.47
N PHE A 29 12.29 -1.90 6.13
CA PHE A 29 10.97 -2.31 5.67
C PHE A 29 10.03 -1.11 5.68
N TYR A 30 9.48 -0.77 4.52
CA TYR A 30 8.50 0.30 4.41
C TYR A 30 7.14 -0.20 4.86
N TYR A 31 6.45 0.59 5.67
CA TYR A 31 5.06 0.39 6.07
C TYR A 31 4.17 1.36 5.28
N PRO A 32 3.50 0.90 4.21
CA PRO A 32 2.77 1.78 3.31
C PRO A 32 1.67 2.55 4.00
N LYS A 33 0.84 1.88 4.79
CA LYS A 33 -0.32 2.49 5.47
C LYS A 33 0.07 3.73 6.29
N GLY A 34 1.21 3.70 6.97
CA GLY A 34 1.69 4.78 7.83
C GLY A 34 2.68 5.76 7.19
N ASP A 35 3.14 5.54 5.96
CA ASP A 35 4.30 6.22 5.36
C ASP A 35 5.52 6.24 6.31
N ALA A 36 5.83 5.07 6.86
CA ALA A 36 6.87 4.89 7.86
C ALA A 36 7.84 3.78 7.47
N VAL A 37 8.98 3.72 8.15
CA VAL A 37 10.01 2.69 7.94
C VAL A 37 10.26 1.97 9.25
N PHE A 38 10.17 0.64 9.20
CA PHE A 38 10.73 -0.23 10.22
C PHE A 38 12.20 -0.50 9.92
N ILE A 39 13.04 -0.30 10.93
CA ILE A 39 14.46 -0.65 10.91
C ILE A 39 14.62 -1.86 11.84
N VAL A 40 15.03 -2.99 11.27
CA VAL A 40 15.15 -4.27 11.97
C VAL A 40 16.63 -4.62 12.09
N GLY A 41 17.13 -4.64 13.32
CA GLY A 41 18.45 -5.15 13.71
C GLY A 41 18.33 -5.90 15.03
N ASP A 42 19.12 -5.54 16.05
CA ASP A 42 19.00 -6.09 17.42
C ASP A 42 17.61 -5.85 18.04
N LYS A 43 16.96 -4.76 17.62
CA LYS A 43 15.59 -4.42 17.95
C LYS A 43 14.85 -3.90 16.71
N VAL A 44 13.53 -3.90 16.78
CA VAL A 44 12.67 -3.30 15.76
C VAL A 44 12.38 -1.85 16.16
N GLU A 45 12.75 -0.91 15.30
CA GLU A 45 12.46 0.52 15.47
C GLU A 45 11.51 1.00 14.37
N LEU A 46 10.53 1.83 14.73
CA LEU A 46 9.69 2.55 13.78
C LEU A 46 10.21 3.99 13.62
N LYS A 47 10.36 4.45 12.39
CA LYS A 47 10.71 5.84 12.04
C LYS A 47 9.72 6.40 11.03
N GLU A 48 9.48 7.70 11.08
CA GLU A 48 8.72 8.42 10.06
C GLU A 48 9.62 8.95 8.95
N ILE A 49 9.08 9.02 7.74
CA ILE A 49 9.77 9.59 6.58
C ILE A 49 9.45 11.08 6.52
N GLU A 50 10.43 11.94 6.78
CA GLU A 50 10.22 13.39 6.69
C GLU A 50 10.35 13.90 5.26
N ARG A 51 11.32 13.36 4.52
CA ARG A 51 11.57 13.68 3.12
C ARG A 51 12.43 12.61 2.47
N ILE A 52 12.37 12.56 1.14
CA ILE A 52 13.25 11.74 0.31
C ILE A 52 14.09 12.69 -0.56
N ILE A 53 15.41 12.58 -0.45
CA ILE A 53 16.36 13.32 -1.28
C ILE A 53 16.73 12.42 -2.47
N GLY A 54 16.32 12.83 -3.67
CA GLY A 54 16.49 12.01 -4.88
C GLY A 54 15.50 10.84 -4.96
N ASN A 55 15.92 9.73 -5.57
CA ASN A 55 15.03 8.61 -5.92
C ASN A 55 15.36 7.28 -5.20
N SER A 56 16.26 7.29 -4.20
CA SER A 56 16.73 6.06 -3.55
C SER A 56 16.43 6.02 -2.05
N ILE A 57 16.40 4.81 -1.49
CA ILE A 57 16.20 4.57 -0.05
C ILE A 57 17.30 5.21 0.80
N ALA A 58 18.53 5.30 0.27
CA ALA A 58 19.63 5.98 0.94
C ALA A 58 19.40 7.49 1.11
N GLY A 59 18.47 8.07 0.34
CA GLY A 59 18.08 9.48 0.43
C GLY A 59 16.97 9.77 1.44
N MET A 60 16.42 8.76 2.15
CA MET A 60 15.37 8.97 3.14
C MET A 60 15.93 9.68 4.38
N VAL A 61 15.32 10.81 4.74
CA VAL A 61 15.54 11.47 6.02
C VAL A 61 14.46 11.00 6.98
N LEU A 62 14.89 10.35 8.06
CA LEU A 62 14.01 9.68 9.01
C LEU A 62 14.02 10.43 10.35
N SER A 63 12.87 10.47 11.01
CA SER A 63 12.74 11.00 12.38
C SER A 63 11.93 10.07 13.28
N GLU A 64 11.92 10.35 14.58
CA GLU A 64 11.06 9.63 15.51
C GLU A 64 9.59 9.87 15.17
N PRO A 65 8.72 8.86 15.36
CA PRO A 65 7.30 9.03 15.12
C PRO A 65 6.71 10.15 15.98
N LYS A 66 6.00 11.08 15.33
CA LYS A 66 5.32 12.19 16.02
C LYS A 66 4.01 11.76 16.69
N GLU A 67 3.51 10.58 16.33
CA GLU A 67 2.26 10.03 16.81
C GLU A 67 2.46 8.61 17.38
N SER A 68 1.49 8.13 18.15
CA SER A 68 1.51 6.75 18.64
C SER A 68 1.31 5.74 17.52
N TRP A 69 1.76 4.50 17.75
CA TRP A 69 1.56 3.38 16.82
C TRP A 69 0.10 3.22 16.39
N GLU A 70 -0.83 3.32 17.33
CA GLU A 70 -2.28 3.22 17.06
C GLU A 70 -2.78 4.26 16.07
N LYS A 71 -2.27 5.51 16.14
CA LYS A 71 -2.62 6.56 15.19
C LYS A 71 -1.98 6.34 13.82
N ILE A 72 -0.73 5.88 13.79
CA ILE A 72 0.01 5.64 12.55
C ILE A 72 -0.66 4.51 11.76
N LYS A 73 -1.03 3.42 12.43
CA LYS A 73 -1.64 2.27 11.76
C LYS A 73 -3.07 2.53 11.28
N SER A 74 -3.74 3.54 11.82
CA SER A 74 -5.09 3.95 11.40
C SER A 74 -5.12 5.04 10.31
N ARG A 75 -3.97 5.52 9.80
CA ARG A 75 -3.92 6.60 8.81
C ARG A 75 -4.69 6.25 7.53
N GLU A 76 -5.47 7.20 7.02
CA GLU A 76 -6.25 7.01 5.80
C GLU A 76 -5.38 6.95 4.55
N VAL A 77 -5.73 6.05 3.63
CA VAL A 77 -5.10 5.94 2.31
C VAL A 77 -6.06 6.52 1.29
N LYS A 78 -5.55 7.43 0.46
CA LYS A 78 -6.30 8.12 -0.60
C LYS A 78 -5.75 7.72 -1.94
N TRP A 79 -6.56 7.06 -2.74
CA TRP A 79 -6.27 6.70 -4.12
C TRP A 79 -6.74 7.78 -5.09
N TYR A 80 -5.90 8.09 -6.08
CA TYR A 80 -6.25 8.92 -7.21
C TYR A 80 -6.41 8.03 -8.44
N ILE A 81 -7.66 7.79 -8.85
CA ILE A 81 -8.00 6.93 -9.98
C ILE A 81 -8.84 7.76 -10.95
N LEU A 82 -8.34 7.96 -12.18
CA LEU A 82 -9.00 8.78 -13.21
C LEU A 82 -9.44 10.16 -12.70
N GLY A 83 -8.55 10.83 -11.93
CA GLY A 83 -8.81 12.16 -11.37
C GLY A 83 -9.75 12.18 -10.16
N LYS A 84 -10.26 11.03 -9.69
CA LYS A 84 -11.11 10.94 -8.49
C LYS A 84 -10.34 10.46 -7.27
N GLU A 85 -10.66 11.07 -6.13
CA GLU A 85 -10.15 10.64 -4.83
C GLU A 85 -11.03 9.53 -4.24
N ILE A 86 -10.41 8.44 -3.83
CA ILE A 86 -11.06 7.28 -3.22
C ILE A 86 -10.33 6.94 -1.92
N VAL A 87 -11.00 7.13 -0.79
CA VAL A 87 -10.46 6.74 0.52
C VAL A 87 -10.70 5.25 0.75
N ALA A 88 -9.61 4.46 0.76
CA ALA A 88 -9.61 3.03 1.03
C ALA A 88 -8.18 2.49 1.16
N ASP A 89 -7.97 1.48 1.99
CA ASP A 89 -6.66 0.84 2.14
C ASP A 89 -6.27 0.11 0.87
N ASN A 90 -7.24 -0.62 0.32
CA ASN A 90 -7.12 -1.31 -0.95
C ASN A 90 -8.34 -0.99 -1.84
N VAL A 91 -8.16 -1.10 -3.15
CA VAL A 91 -9.22 -0.83 -4.12
C VAL A 91 -9.37 -2.00 -5.08
N TYR A 92 -10.60 -2.44 -5.31
CA TYR A 92 -10.94 -3.41 -6.35
C TYR A 92 -11.73 -2.70 -7.43
N VAL A 93 -11.18 -2.62 -8.64
CA VAL A 93 -11.81 -1.95 -9.78
C VAL A 93 -12.35 -3.01 -10.73
N VAL A 94 -13.68 -3.04 -10.86
CA VAL A 94 -14.36 -3.88 -11.85
C VAL A 94 -14.27 -3.20 -13.21
N LEU A 95 -13.70 -3.91 -14.17
CA LEU A 95 -13.51 -3.51 -15.56
C LEU A 95 -14.54 -4.24 -16.43
N LYS A 96 -14.96 -3.61 -17.53
CA LYS A 96 -15.78 -4.25 -18.56
C LYS A 96 -14.99 -5.20 -19.43
N ASP A 97 -13.75 -4.85 -19.73
CA ASP A 97 -12.86 -5.60 -20.60
C ASP A 97 -11.40 -5.43 -20.18
N LYS A 98 -10.52 -6.24 -20.80
CA LYS A 98 -9.10 -6.23 -20.48
C LYS A 98 -8.38 -4.99 -21.02
N ASP A 99 -8.88 -4.33 -22.05
CA ASP A 99 -8.21 -3.14 -22.61
C ASP A 99 -8.32 -1.95 -21.65
N GLN A 100 -9.31 -1.95 -20.76
CA GLN A 100 -9.46 -0.95 -19.70
C GLN A 100 -8.39 -1.03 -18.60
N PHE A 101 -7.55 -2.07 -18.55
CA PHE A 101 -6.40 -2.09 -17.62
C PHE A 101 -5.49 -0.88 -17.78
N ARG A 102 -5.35 -0.36 -19.01
CA ARG A 102 -4.54 0.83 -19.30
C ARG A 102 -5.02 2.09 -18.55
N LEU A 103 -6.32 2.14 -18.21
CA LEU A 103 -6.91 3.26 -17.47
C LEU A 103 -6.38 3.35 -16.03
N LEU A 104 -5.81 2.26 -15.52
CA LEU A 104 -5.26 2.16 -14.17
C LEU A 104 -3.75 2.41 -14.13
N GLU A 105 -3.09 2.63 -15.27
CA GLU A 105 -1.62 2.82 -15.33
C GLU A 105 -1.14 4.04 -14.56
N ASN A 106 -1.98 5.08 -14.49
CA ASN A 106 -1.69 6.30 -13.74
C ASN A 106 -2.39 6.32 -12.36
N ALA A 107 -3.02 5.23 -11.94
CA ALA A 107 -3.66 5.15 -10.64
C ALA A 107 -2.59 5.05 -9.55
N SER A 108 -2.65 5.93 -8.57
CA SER A 108 -1.69 5.94 -7.46
C SER A 108 -2.34 6.41 -6.17
N PRO A 109 -1.99 5.84 -5.01
CA PRO A 109 -2.33 6.39 -3.72
C PRO A 109 -1.39 7.52 -3.32
N ASN A 110 -1.76 8.28 -2.30
CA ASN A 110 -0.88 9.17 -1.56
C ASN A 110 0.13 8.39 -0.68
N ARG A 111 0.84 7.44 -1.28
CA ARG A 111 1.86 6.58 -0.65
C ARG A 111 3.07 6.41 -1.56
N LEU A 112 4.23 6.20 -0.95
CA LEU A 112 5.50 6.08 -1.66
C LEU A 112 5.64 4.78 -2.45
N LYS A 113 5.09 3.68 -1.94
CA LYS A 113 5.05 2.40 -2.64
C LYS A 113 3.67 1.77 -2.49
N TYR A 114 3.24 1.10 -3.55
CA TYR A 114 1.93 0.47 -3.68
C TYR A 114 2.00 -0.60 -4.77
N TYR A 115 0.95 -1.41 -4.86
CA TYR A 115 0.83 -2.44 -5.89
C TYR A 115 -0.39 -2.19 -6.77
N VAL A 116 -0.22 -2.31 -8.08
CA VAL A 116 -1.31 -2.35 -9.07
C VAL A 116 -1.27 -3.72 -9.74
N LEU A 117 -2.30 -4.52 -9.51
CA LEU A 117 -2.36 -5.93 -9.91
C LEU A 117 -3.52 -6.16 -10.88
N ARG A 118 -3.38 -7.20 -11.72
CA ARG A 118 -4.37 -7.56 -12.74
C ARG A 118 -4.96 -8.94 -12.43
N ASP A 119 -6.28 -9.02 -12.40
CA ASP A 119 -7.07 -10.25 -12.26
C ASP A 119 -6.64 -11.16 -11.08
N GLN A 120 -6.16 -10.57 -9.98
CA GLN A 120 -5.81 -11.30 -8.76
C GLN A 120 -7.03 -11.49 -7.85
N ASP A 121 -6.97 -12.50 -6.97
CA ASP A 121 -7.99 -12.70 -5.93
C ASP A 121 -7.77 -11.73 -4.76
N PRO A 122 -8.68 -10.79 -4.48
CA PRO A 122 -8.48 -9.82 -3.40
C PRO A 122 -8.40 -10.46 -2.00
N TRP A 123 -8.92 -11.69 -1.82
CA TRP A 123 -8.82 -12.39 -0.53
C TRP A 123 -7.39 -12.77 -0.15
N GLU A 124 -6.49 -12.94 -1.13
CA GLU A 124 -5.07 -13.19 -0.89
C GLU A 124 -4.34 -11.96 -0.36
N TYR A 125 -4.91 -10.77 -0.56
CA TYR A 125 -4.35 -9.47 -0.19
C TYR A 125 -5.12 -8.78 0.94
N LYS A 126 -6.04 -9.48 1.60
CA LYS A 126 -6.93 -8.90 2.61
C LYS A 126 -6.18 -8.22 3.78
N ASP A 127 -4.99 -8.72 4.11
CA ASP A 127 -4.15 -8.22 5.21
C ASP A 127 -3.06 -7.24 4.72
N TRP A 128 -3.04 -6.92 3.43
CA TRP A 128 -2.10 -5.98 2.82
C TRP A 128 -2.68 -4.56 2.85
N CYS A 129 -1.82 -3.55 2.68
CA CYS A 129 -2.25 -2.19 2.36
C CYS A 129 -1.78 -1.81 0.98
N CYS A 130 -2.55 -0.87 0.40
CA CYS A 130 -2.10 -0.01 -0.66
C CYS A 130 -1.94 -0.85 -1.93
N VAL A 131 -2.93 -1.73 -2.13
CA VAL A 131 -3.10 -2.59 -3.30
C VAL A 131 -4.33 -2.13 -4.08
N LEU A 132 -4.14 -1.94 -5.39
CA LEU A 132 -5.23 -1.79 -6.35
C LEU A 132 -5.26 -3.04 -7.23
N ILE A 133 -6.41 -3.68 -7.33
CA ILE A 133 -6.63 -4.81 -8.24
C ILE A 133 -7.65 -4.37 -9.28
N GLY A 134 -7.25 -4.32 -10.54
CA GLY A 134 -8.19 -4.26 -11.66
C GLY A 134 -8.62 -5.68 -12.03
N SER A 135 -9.90 -5.90 -12.32
CA SER A 135 -10.33 -7.18 -12.87
C SER A 135 -11.59 -7.07 -13.71
N THR A 136 -11.69 -7.94 -14.70
CA THR A 136 -12.92 -8.10 -15.51
C THR A 136 -14.03 -8.90 -14.80
N LEU A 137 -13.73 -9.43 -13.60
CA LEU A 137 -14.65 -10.27 -12.85
C LEU A 137 -15.27 -9.47 -11.71
N ASP A 138 -16.59 -9.28 -11.74
CA ASP A 138 -17.31 -8.74 -10.59
C ASP A 138 -17.46 -9.83 -9.51
N ARG A 139 -16.93 -9.58 -8.31
CA ARG A 139 -16.96 -10.52 -7.19
C ARG A 139 -17.12 -9.80 -5.85
N GLU A 140 -17.36 -10.57 -4.81
CA GLU A 140 -17.25 -10.09 -3.43
C GLU A 140 -15.79 -9.88 -3.04
N VAL A 141 -15.54 -8.86 -2.21
CA VAL A 141 -14.20 -8.44 -1.79
C VAL A 141 -14.12 -8.36 -0.27
N PRO A 142 -12.94 -8.60 0.34
CA PRO A 142 -12.75 -8.42 1.78
C PRO A 142 -12.98 -6.96 2.19
N GLN A 143 -13.30 -6.73 3.47
CA GLN A 143 -13.65 -5.40 4.00
C GLN A 143 -12.53 -4.36 3.86
N THR A 144 -11.28 -4.78 3.74
CA THR A 144 -10.14 -3.89 3.51
C THR A 144 -10.08 -3.35 2.08
N PHE A 145 -10.88 -3.90 1.17
CA PHE A 145 -11.03 -3.43 -0.21
C PHE A 145 -12.32 -2.64 -0.38
N LYS A 146 -12.20 -1.48 -1.02
CA LYS A 146 -13.34 -0.78 -1.59
C LYS A 146 -13.55 -1.23 -3.04
N LYS A 147 -14.70 -1.86 -3.32
CA LYS A 147 -15.10 -2.20 -4.69
C LYS A 147 -15.69 -0.99 -5.40
N ILE A 148 -15.27 -0.75 -6.64
CA ILE A 148 -15.77 0.31 -7.52
C ILE A 148 -15.87 -0.22 -8.95
N TYR A 149 -16.76 0.36 -9.76
CA TYR A 149 -16.87 0.03 -11.18
C TYR A 149 -16.22 1.13 -12.03
N ILE A 150 -15.39 0.76 -13.00
CA ILE A 150 -14.62 1.74 -13.80
C ILE A 150 -15.52 2.73 -14.53
N ASP A 151 -16.71 2.29 -14.97
CA ASP A 151 -17.67 3.14 -15.69
C ASP A 151 -18.31 4.21 -14.80
N GLU A 152 -18.52 3.92 -13.52
CA GLU A 152 -19.07 4.89 -12.56
C GLU A 152 -18.09 6.05 -12.32
N ILE A 153 -16.80 5.74 -12.45
CA ILE A 153 -15.71 6.70 -12.31
C ILE A 153 -15.61 7.50 -13.60
N TRP A 154 -15.56 6.82 -14.75
CA TRP A 154 -15.33 7.40 -16.08
C TRP A 154 -16.48 8.29 -16.59
N ASN A 155 -17.75 7.89 -16.40
CA ASN A 155 -18.90 8.61 -16.94
C ASN A 155 -19.26 9.89 -16.16
N ASN A 156 -18.59 10.13 -15.05
CA ASN A 156 -18.77 11.27 -14.15
C ASN A 156 -17.52 12.17 -14.18
N SER A 157 -16.82 12.19 -15.31
CA SER A 157 -15.60 12.95 -15.62
C SER A 157 -15.78 13.77 -16.89
#